data_AF-A0A522S9P9-F1
#
_entry.id   AF-A0A522S9P9-F1
#
_cell.length_a   1.000
_cell.length_b   1.000
_cell.length_c   1.000
_cell.angle_alpha   90.00
_cell.angle_beta   90.00
_cell.angle_gamma   90.00
#
_symmetry.space_group_name_H-M   'P 1'
#
loop_
_entity.id
_entity.type
_entity.pdbx_description
1 polymer ?
#
loop_
_entity_poly.entity_id
_entity_poly.type
_entity_poly.pdbx_seq_one_letter_code
_entity_poly.pdbx_strand_id
1 'polypeptide(L)'
;MYSHDTFGLGHLRRSRTIAHALVTHFPNVEISIISGSPVVDAFSFDARVNYVQIPATKKLSNGSYQSANETESLEQTIATREAIIRDTAERFRPDMVIVDKEALGLAREMLPTLRMLKARGVICVLGLRDVLDAPELLKE
;
A
#
# COMPACT_ATOMS: atom_id res chain seq x y z
N MET A 1 -2.58 -6.83 -0.61
CA MET A 1 -2.46 -5.83 0.48
C MET A 1 -1.76 -4.61 -0.08
N TYR A 2 -2.16 -3.40 0.30
CA TYR A 2 -1.56 -2.16 -0.16
C TYR A 2 -1.21 -1.26 1.02
N SER A 3 0.00 -0.72 1.01
CA SER A 3 0.45 0.33 1.92
C SER A 3 1.17 1.42 1.13
N HIS A 4 0.68 2.65 1.20
CA HIS A 4 1.23 3.74 0.40
C HIS A 4 2.67 4.13 0.79
N ASP A 5 3.12 3.76 2.00
CA ASP A 5 4.41 4.03 2.67
C ASP A 5 5.16 5.26 2.15
N THR A 6 4.99 6.34 2.91
CA THR A 6 5.70 7.61 2.68
C THR A 6 6.76 7.90 3.73
N PHE A 7 6.73 7.21 4.89
CA PHE A 7 7.69 7.37 5.97
C PHE A 7 7.64 6.20 6.98
N GLY A 8 8.81 5.73 7.42
CA GLY A 8 8.98 4.85 8.58
C GLY A 8 8.83 3.35 8.32
N LEU A 9 9.46 2.55 9.18
CA LEU A 9 9.48 1.08 9.11
C LEU A 9 8.14 0.43 9.50
N GLY A 10 7.25 1.17 10.16
CA GLY A 10 6.10 0.61 10.87
C GLY A 10 5.04 -0.02 9.97
N HIS A 11 4.77 0.60 8.82
CA HIS A 11 3.70 0.18 7.92
C HIS A 11 4.02 -1.10 7.17
N LEU A 12 5.18 -1.18 6.50
CA LEU A 12 5.65 -2.42 5.88
C LEU A 12 5.79 -3.55 6.91
N ARG A 13 6.36 -3.28 8.09
CA ARG A 13 6.49 -4.29 9.14
C ARG A 13 5.13 -4.86 9.54
N ARG A 14 4.11 -4.02 9.73
CA ARG A 14 2.75 -4.44 10.05
C ARG A 14 2.11 -5.24 8.92
N SER A 15 2.15 -4.74 7.69
CA SER A 15 1.60 -5.43 6.51
C SER A 15 2.23 -6.81 6.35
N ARG A 16 3.55 -6.91 6.54
CA ARG A 16 4.28 -8.18 6.55
C ARG A 16 3.84 -9.10 7.68
N THR A 17 3.72 -8.61 8.92
CA THR A 17 3.25 -9.42 10.05
C THR A 17 1.87 -10.00 9.80
N ILE A 18 0.94 -9.20 9.29
CA ILE A 18 -0.41 -9.66 8.92
C ILE A 18 -0.33 -10.71 7.81
N ALA A 19 0.44 -10.42 6.74
CA ALA A 19 0.58 -11.34 5.62
C ALA A 19 1.15 -12.70 6.06
N HIS A 20 2.21 -12.70 6.86
CA HIS A 20 2.84 -13.92 7.38
C HIS A 20 1.86 -14.71 8.26
N ALA A 21 1.11 -14.03 9.12
CA ALA A 21 0.10 -14.69 9.94
C ALA A 21 -0.97 -15.36 9.07
N LEU A 22 -1.47 -14.67 8.03
CA LEU A 22 -2.47 -15.20 7.11
C LEU A 22 -1.97 -16.44 6.36
N VAL A 23 -0.80 -16.37 5.71
CA VAL A 23 -0.29 -17.53 4.96
C VAL A 23 0.06 -18.70 5.89
N THR A 24 0.48 -18.43 7.13
CA THR A 24 0.76 -19.49 8.13
C THR A 24 -0.52 -20.23 8.53
N HIS A 25 -1.63 -19.52 8.73
CA HIS A 25 -2.89 -20.13 9.18
C HIS A 25 -3.74 -20.67 8.04
N PHE A 26 -3.60 -20.14 6.83
CA PHE A 26 -4.40 -20.51 5.67
C PHE A 26 -3.49 -21.06 4.55
N PRO A 27 -3.39 -22.39 4.39
CA PRO A 27 -2.46 -23.03 3.45
C PRO A 27 -2.62 -22.59 2.00
N ASN A 28 -3.84 -22.26 1.58
CA ASN A 28 -4.18 -21.91 0.20
C ASN A 28 -4.22 -20.39 -0.07
N VAL A 29 -3.77 -19.57 0.89
CA VAL A 29 -3.72 -18.12 0.72
C VAL A 29 -2.35 -17.72 0.18
N GLU A 30 -2.38 -16.94 -0.90
CA GLU A 30 -1.24 -16.18 -1.41
C GLU A 30 -1.50 -14.69 -1.21
N ILE A 31 -0.43 -13.93 -0.99
CA ILE A 31 -0.53 -12.49 -0.71
C ILE A 31 0.45 -11.73 -1.59
N SER A 32 -0.03 -10.68 -2.23
CA SER A 32 0.81 -9.64 -2.84
C SER A 32 0.75 -8.37 -1.99
N ILE A 33 1.89 -7.89 -1.51
CA ILE A 33 2.04 -6.62 -0.79
C ILE A 33 2.55 -5.56 -1.78
N ILE A 34 1.81 -4.48 -1.96
CA ILE A 34 2.23 -3.33 -2.77
C ILE A 34 2.65 -2.21 -1.82
N SER A 35 3.89 -1.74 -1.90
CA SER A 35 4.37 -0.63 -1.06
C SER A 35 5.48 0.21 -1.67
N GLY A 36 5.49 1.49 -1.30
CA GLY A 36 6.54 2.47 -1.64
C GLY A 36 7.71 2.51 -0.66
N SER A 37 7.77 1.57 0.30
CA SER A 37 8.78 1.56 1.34
C SER A 37 10.20 1.47 0.76
N PRO A 38 11.15 2.32 1.17
CA PRO A 38 12.54 2.28 0.66
C PRO A 38 13.40 1.19 1.30
N VAL A 39 12.85 0.41 2.25
CA VAL A 39 13.60 -0.54 3.09
C VAL A 39 13.13 -1.98 2.89
N VAL A 40 12.52 -2.32 1.75
CA VAL A 40 12.04 -3.68 1.47
C VAL A 40 13.14 -4.72 1.66
N ASP A 41 14.37 -4.40 1.26
CA ASP A 41 15.54 -5.30 1.33
C ASP A 41 15.93 -5.67 2.77
N ALA A 42 15.45 -4.93 3.77
CA ALA A 42 15.65 -5.27 5.18
C ALA A 42 14.71 -6.39 5.68
N PHE A 43 13.80 -6.90 4.84
CA PHE A 43 12.79 -7.88 5.22
C PHE A 43 12.84 -9.14 4.34
N SER A 44 12.68 -10.30 4.99
CA SER A 44 12.43 -11.56 4.30
C SER A 44 10.93 -11.84 4.20
N PHE A 45 10.48 -12.40 3.09
CA PHE A 45 9.08 -12.77 2.89
C PHE A 45 8.93 -14.30 2.80
N ASP A 46 7.79 -14.81 3.29
CA ASP A 46 7.40 -16.21 3.07
C ASP A 46 7.23 -16.47 1.56
N ALA A 47 7.42 -17.72 1.11
CA ALA A 47 7.31 -18.09 -0.29
C ALA A 47 5.96 -17.74 -0.94
N ARG A 48 4.87 -17.66 -0.15
CA ARG A 48 3.53 -17.26 -0.61
C ARG A 48 3.22 -15.77 -0.44
N VAL A 49 4.21 -14.97 -0.02
CA VAL A 49 4.09 -13.53 0.14
C VAL A 49 4.99 -12.84 -0.89
N ASN A 50 4.36 -12.38 -1.97
CA ASN A 50 5.00 -11.56 -2.99
C ASN A 50 5.02 -10.09 -2.57
N TYR A 51 6.05 -9.37 -3.00
CA TYR A 51 6.16 -7.94 -2.79
C TYR A 51 6.32 -7.20 -4.11
N VAL A 52 5.55 -6.13 -4.29
CA VAL A 52 5.59 -5.23 -5.45
C VAL A 52 6.00 -3.85 -4.96
N GLN A 53 7.22 -3.45 -5.33
CA GLN A 53 7.71 -2.11 -5.08
C GLN A 53 7.03 -1.12 -6.01
N ILE A 54 6.56 0.00 -5.45
CA ILE A 54 6.18 1.19 -6.21
C ILE A 54 7.16 2.34 -5.94
N PRO A 55 7.27 3.34 -6.84
CA PRO A 55 8.16 4.49 -6.62
C PRO A 55 7.96 5.14 -5.25
N ALA A 56 9.04 5.37 -4.52
CA ALA A 56 8.98 5.96 -3.19
C ALA A 56 8.67 7.47 -3.25
N THR A 57 8.02 7.98 -2.22
CA THR A 57 7.78 9.42 -2.04
C THR A 57 8.29 9.85 -0.67
N LYS A 58 8.76 11.10 -0.57
CA LYS A 58 9.26 11.71 0.66
C LYS A 58 8.23 12.71 1.17
N LYS A 59 7.83 12.59 2.44
CA LYS A 59 7.06 13.63 3.13
C LYS A 59 8.02 14.72 3.61
N LEU A 60 7.78 15.95 3.19
CA LEU A 60 8.54 17.12 3.63
C LEU A 60 8.01 17.62 4.99
N SER A 61 8.82 18.42 5.68
CA SER A 61 8.50 18.96 7.00
C SER A 61 7.25 19.86 7.03
N ASN A 62 6.92 20.48 5.90
CA ASN A 62 5.70 21.26 5.70
C ASN A 62 4.46 20.40 5.40
N GLY A 63 4.58 19.06 5.43
CA GLY A 63 3.51 18.12 5.16
C GLY A 63 3.27 17.82 3.67
N SER A 64 3.94 18.51 2.75
CA SER A 64 3.83 18.20 1.32
C SER A 64 4.64 16.95 0.97
N TYR A 65 4.36 16.38 -0.21
CA TYR A 65 5.08 15.22 -0.71
C TYR A 65 5.99 15.62 -1.87
N GLN A 66 7.07 14.88 -2.04
CA GLN A 66 7.96 14.97 -3.19
C GLN A 66 8.32 13.57 -3.67
N SER A 67 8.72 13.44 -4.93
CA SER A 67 9.30 12.18 -5.40
C SER A 67 10.58 11.88 -4.61
N ALA A 68 10.83 10.61 -4.33
CA ALA A 68 12.14 10.20 -3.82
C ALA A 68 13.21 10.28 -4.93
N ASN A 69 12.80 10.21 -6.19
CA ASN A 69 13.65 10.42 -7.37
C ASN A 69 13.69 11.92 -7.70
N GLU A 70 14.85 12.55 -7.55
CA GLU A 70 15.01 14.01 -7.75
C GLU A 70 14.80 14.44 -9.22
N THR A 71 14.83 13.50 -10.17
CA THR A 71 14.61 13.80 -11.60
C THR A 71 13.15 13.71 -12.02
N GLU A 72 12.24 13.27 -11.16
CA GLU A 72 10.81 13.09 -11.47
C GLU A 72 9.91 14.03 -10.68
N SER A 73 8.87 14.55 -11.33
CA SER A 73 7.83 15.30 -10.61
C SER A 73 6.99 14.37 -9.72
N LEU A 74 6.40 14.92 -8.66
CA LEU A 74 5.46 14.16 -7.82
C LEU A 74 4.31 13.59 -8.66
N GLU A 75 3.78 14.35 -9.62
CA GLU A 75 2.66 13.93 -10.48
C GLU A 75 3.03 12.72 -11.34
N GLN A 76 4.22 12.72 -11.93
CA GLN A 76 4.74 11.58 -12.69
C GLN A 76 4.90 10.35 -11.80
N THR A 77 5.46 10.54 -10.60
CA THR A 77 5.60 9.47 -9.61
C THR A 77 4.24 8.90 -9.19
N ILE A 78 3.22 9.73 -8.94
CA ILE A 78 1.86 9.27 -8.62
C ILE A 78 1.23 8.52 -9.80
N ALA A 79 1.37 9.02 -11.04
CA ALA A 79 0.86 8.35 -12.22
C ALA A 79 1.47 6.95 -12.40
N THR A 80 2.78 6.82 -12.18
CA THR A 80 3.49 5.53 -12.21
C THR A 80 3.01 4.60 -11.10
N ARG A 81 2.83 5.13 -9.87
CA ARG A 81 2.32 4.36 -8.72
C ARG A 81 0.91 3.83 -9.00
N GLU A 82 0.00 4.68 -9.47
CA GLU A 82 -1.37 4.28 -9.85
C GLU A 82 -1.35 3.16 -10.90
N ALA A 83 -0.53 3.31 -11.95
CA ALA A 83 -0.40 2.30 -13.00
C ALA A 83 0.04 0.95 -12.44
N ILE A 84 1.08 0.91 -11.61
CA ILE A 84 1.59 -0.34 -11.01
C ILE A 84 0.55 -0.97 -10.08
N ILE A 85 -0.12 -0.17 -9.24
CA ILE A 85 -1.15 -0.65 -8.32
C ILE A 85 -2.28 -1.33 -9.11
N ARG A 86 -2.80 -0.66 -10.14
CA ARG A 86 -3.88 -1.17 -10.98
C ARG A 86 -3.48 -2.46 -11.70
N ASP A 87 -2.33 -2.43 -12.36
CA ASP A 87 -1.82 -3.53 -13.18
C ASP A 87 -1.48 -4.77 -12.34
N THR A 88 -0.93 -4.56 -11.14
CA THR A 88 -0.76 -5.62 -10.15
C THR A 88 -2.08 -6.24 -9.73
N ALA A 89 -3.09 -5.42 -9.41
CA ALA A 89 -4.41 -5.92 -9.02
C ALA A 89 -5.12 -6.67 -10.17
N GLU A 90 -4.94 -6.23 -11.41
CA GLU A 90 -5.49 -6.89 -12.60
C GLU A 90 -4.89 -8.27 -12.84
N ARG A 91 -3.56 -8.40 -12.72
CA ARG A 91 -2.88 -9.68 -12.89
C ARG A 91 -3.08 -10.62 -11.71
N PHE A 92 -2.97 -10.10 -10.49
CA PHE A 92 -3.08 -10.91 -9.28
C PHE A 92 -4.51 -11.39 -9.03
N ARG A 93 -5.53 -10.65 -9.51
CA ARG A 93 -6.96 -10.99 -9.37
C ARG A 93 -7.35 -11.38 -7.93
N PRO A 94 -7.16 -10.49 -6.94
CA PRO A 94 -7.41 -10.83 -5.54
C PRO A 94 -8.89 -11.10 -5.27
N ASP A 95 -9.18 -12.08 -4.40
CA ASP A 95 -10.52 -12.25 -3.80
C ASP A 95 -10.82 -11.17 -2.74
N MET A 96 -9.76 -10.62 -2.14
CA MET A 96 -9.84 -9.59 -1.10
C MET A 96 -8.66 -8.63 -1.18
N VAL A 97 -8.92 -7.34 -0.94
CA VAL A 97 -7.90 -6.30 -0.77
C VAL A 97 -7.93 -5.74 0.64
N ILE A 98 -6.75 -5.63 1.25
CA ILE A 98 -6.54 -4.91 2.51
C ILE A 98 -5.72 -3.65 2.19
N VAL A 99 -6.26 -2.49 2.54
CA VAL A 99 -5.59 -1.19 2.45
C VAL A 99 -5.16 -0.75 3.85
N ASP A 100 -3.86 -0.55 4.08
CA ASP A 100 -3.29 -0.11 5.36
C ASP A 100 -2.49 1.20 5.13
N LYS A 101 -2.81 2.35 5.72
CA LYS A 101 -4.03 2.73 6.46
C LYS A 101 -4.93 3.68 5.67
N GLU A 102 -4.40 4.31 4.63
CA GLU A 102 -5.07 5.38 3.89
C GLU A 102 -5.92 4.79 2.78
N ALA A 103 -7.24 4.86 2.91
CA ALA A 103 -8.17 4.16 2.03
C ALA A 103 -7.94 4.46 0.55
N LEU A 104 -7.68 5.72 0.20
CA LEU A 104 -7.45 6.14 -1.18
C LEU A 104 -5.97 6.17 -1.57
N GLY A 105 -5.05 5.88 -0.64
CA GLY A 105 -3.63 6.03 -0.88
C GLY A 105 -3.18 7.48 -1.03
N LEU A 106 -1.90 7.67 -1.37
CA LEU A 106 -1.34 8.99 -1.62
C LEU A 106 -1.99 9.60 -2.87
N ALA A 107 -2.43 10.86 -2.78
CA ALA A 107 -3.08 11.58 -3.89
C ALA A 107 -4.21 10.78 -4.59
N ARG A 108 -4.91 9.90 -3.84
CA ARG A 108 -6.01 9.05 -4.32
C ARG A 108 -5.61 7.99 -5.35
N GLU A 109 -4.33 7.62 -5.44
CA GLU A 109 -3.80 6.64 -6.39
C GLU A 109 -4.45 5.23 -6.31
N MET A 110 -5.05 4.88 -5.17
CA MET A 110 -5.73 3.59 -4.98
C MET A 110 -7.19 3.63 -5.46
N LEU A 111 -7.77 4.81 -5.67
CA LEU A 111 -9.19 4.98 -6.00
C LEU A 111 -9.61 4.28 -7.32
N PRO A 112 -8.87 4.39 -8.44
CA PRO A 112 -9.23 3.69 -9.67
C PRO A 112 -9.24 2.18 -9.47
N THR A 113 -8.25 1.66 -8.74
CA THR A 113 -8.13 0.23 -8.43
C THR A 113 -9.27 -0.25 -7.54
N LEU A 114 -9.65 0.50 -6.49
CA LEU A 114 -10.79 0.16 -5.64
C LEU A 114 -12.11 0.13 -6.40
N ARG A 115 -12.34 1.08 -7.33
CA ARG A 115 -13.54 1.07 -8.17
C ARG A 115 -13.61 -0.19 -9.04
N MET A 116 -12.49 -0.54 -9.65
CA MET A 116 -12.37 -1.73 -10.49
C MET A 116 -12.58 -3.03 -9.68
N LEU A 117 -11.95 -3.14 -8.51
CA LEU A 117 -12.11 -4.30 -7.61
C LEU A 117 -13.55 -4.41 -7.08
N LYS A 118 -14.15 -3.30 -6.68
CA LYS A 118 -15.55 -3.27 -6.22
C LYS A 118 -16.52 -3.71 -7.33
N ALA A 119 -16.30 -3.27 -8.57
CA ALA A 119 -17.10 -3.69 -9.72
C ALA A 119 -16.99 -5.20 -10.00
N ARG A 120 -15.87 -5.84 -9.60
CA ARG A 120 -15.65 -7.29 -9.70
C ARG A 120 -16.16 -8.08 -8.50
N GLY A 121 -16.75 -7.43 -7.49
CA GLY A 121 -17.23 -8.08 -6.27
C GLY A 121 -16.14 -8.43 -5.25
N VAL A 122 -14.94 -7.86 -5.39
CA VAL A 122 -13.82 -8.10 -4.46
C VAL A 122 -14.08 -7.45 -3.10
N ILE A 123 -13.79 -8.19 -2.02
CA ILE A 123 -13.95 -7.70 -0.66
C ILE A 123 -12.89 -6.63 -0.38
N CYS A 124 -13.31 -5.43 0.00
CA CYS A 124 -12.42 -4.30 0.32
C CYS A 124 -12.39 -4.07 1.82
N VAL A 125 -11.21 -4.20 2.44
CA VAL A 125 -11.00 -4.01 3.88
C VAL A 125 -10.02 -2.87 4.12
N LEU A 126 -10.38 -1.99 5.05
CA LEU A 126 -9.54 -0.90 5.52
C LEU A 126 -8.93 -1.26 6.88
N GLY A 127 -7.60 -1.30 6.94
CA GLY A 127 -6.85 -1.49 8.17
C GLY A 127 -6.68 -0.17 8.90
N LEU A 128 -7.50 0.07 9.93
CA LEU A 128 -7.37 1.22 10.82
C LEU A 128 -6.53 0.88 12.07
N ARG A 129 -5.97 1.92 12.70
CA ARG A 129 -5.30 1.83 14.00
C ARG A 129 -6.26 2.29 15.08
N ASP A 130 -6.13 1.72 16.28
CA ASP A 130 -6.96 2.06 17.44
C ASP A 130 -6.77 3.54 17.87
N VAL A 131 -5.53 4.05 17.75
CA VAL A 131 -5.22 5.48 17.83
C VAL A 131 -4.71 5.92 16.47
N LEU A 132 -5.51 6.73 15.77
CA LEU A 132 -5.22 7.13 14.39
C LEU A 132 -4.18 8.26 14.32
N ASP A 133 -4.38 9.33 15.09
CA ASP A 133 -3.51 10.49 15.32
C ASP A 133 -4.17 11.41 16.37
N ALA A 134 -3.52 12.52 16.75
CA ALA A 134 -4.14 13.52 17.62
C ALA A 134 -5.43 14.10 16.97
N PRO A 135 -6.49 14.42 17.74
CA PRO A 135 -7.79 14.85 17.20
C PRO A 135 -7.72 16.02 16.21
N GLU A 136 -6.73 16.90 16.37
CA GLU A 136 -6.51 18.07 15.55
C GLU A 136 -6.05 17.73 14.12
N LEU A 137 -5.44 16.55 13.93
CA LEU A 137 -4.92 16.06 12.65
C LEU A 137 -5.94 15.22 11.86
N LEU A 138 -7.12 14.93 12.43
CA LEU A 138 -8.14 14.03 11.88
C LEU A 138 -9.36 14.76 11.30
N LYS A 139 -9.30 16.09 11.13
CA LYS A 139 -10.41 16.88 10.56
C LYS A 139 -10.33 16.90 9.03
N GLU A 140 -11.43 16.53 8.38
CA GLU A 140 -11.64 16.60 6.92
C GLU A 140 -11.59 18.03 6.36
#